data_AF-A0A892ZIU9-F1
#
_entry.id   AF-A0A892ZIU9-F1
#
_cell.length_a   1.000
_cell.length_b   1.000
_cell.length_c   1.000
_cell.angle_alpha   90.00
_cell.angle_beta   90.00
_cell.angle_gamma   90.00
#
_symmetry.space_group_name_H-M   'P 1'
#
loop_
_entity.id
_entity.type
_entity.pdbx_description
1 polymer ?
#
loop_
_entity_poly.entity_id
_entity_poly.type
_entity_poly.pdbx_seq_one_letter_code
_entity_poly.pdbx_strand_id
1 'polypeptide(L)' 'MSGAKAGAMLGAVAGPVGGALGGLAGALLGGLMGGTAGTVVGARVGEVVDRQVLNNHRCLSCGYQFSVDEEDV' A
#
# COMPACT_ATOMS: atom_id res chain seq x y z
N MET A 1 3.35 -11.48 6.25
CA MET A 1 4.04 -12.52 7.05
C MET A 1 5.50 -12.83 6.64
N SER A 2 5.98 -12.46 5.45
CA SER A 2 7.30 -12.92 4.97
C SER A 2 8.49 -12.44 5.83
N GLY A 3 8.55 -11.16 6.17
CA GLY A 3 9.68 -10.58 6.90
C GLY A 3 9.88 -11.16 8.32
N ALA A 4 8.81 -11.33 9.10
CA ALA A 4 8.89 -11.90 10.44
C ALA A 4 9.41 -13.34 10.45
N LYS A 5 8.94 -14.16 9.51
CA LYS A 5 9.36 -15.55 9.37
C LYS A 5 10.81 -15.64 8.91
N ALA A 6 11.21 -14.84 7.92
CA ALA A 6 12.59 -14.78 7.45
C ALA A 6 13.55 -14.34 8.56
N GLY A 7 13.19 -13.28 9.29
CA GLY A 7 13.99 -12.78 10.40
C GLY A 7 14.12 -13.77 11.56
N ALA A 8 13.04 -14.49 11.89
CA ALA A 8 13.08 -15.54 12.91
C ALA A 8 13.95 -16.73 12.50
N MET A 9 13.88 -17.14 11.22
CA MET A 9 14.71 -18.22 10.68
C MET A 9 16.20 -17.87 10.68
N LEU A 10 16.54 -16.64 10.27
CA LEU A 10 17.93 -16.16 10.30
C LEU A 10 18.44 -16.01 11.74
N GLY A 11 17.60 -15.49 12.64
CA GLY A 11 17.94 -15.30 14.04
C GLY A 11 18.01 -16.59 14.86
N ALA A 12 17.35 -17.67 14.41
CA ALA A 12 17.34 -18.96 15.11
C ALA A 12 18.74 -19.60 15.20
N VAL A 13 19.68 -19.23 14.33
CA VAL A 13 21.10 -19.66 14.42
C VAL A 13 21.74 -19.19 15.74
N ALA A 14 21.30 -18.04 16.27
CA ALA A 14 21.74 -17.52 17.58
C ALA A 14 20.86 -18.01 18.75
N GLY A 15 20.02 -19.02 18.53
CA GLY A 15 19.13 -19.60 19.55
C GLY A 15 17.76 -18.92 19.67
N PRO A 16 16.97 -19.29 20.69
CA PRO A 16 15.57 -18.85 20.82
C PRO A 16 15.40 -17.33 20.93
N VAL A 17 16.31 -16.68 21.67
CA VAL A 17 16.33 -15.21 21.82
C VAL A 17 16.66 -14.53 20.49
N GLY A 18 17.62 -15.08 19.74
CA GLY A 18 17.97 -14.60 18.41
C GLY A 18 16.81 -14.72 17.42
N GLY A 19 16.07 -15.84 17.43
CA GLY A 19 14.87 -16.02 16.61
C GLY A 19 13.75 -15.05 16.95
N ALA A 20 13.52 -14.76 18.24
CA ALA A 20 12.51 -13.79 18.67
C ALA A 20 12.88 -12.36 18.21
N LEU A 21 14.12 -11.93 18.44
CA LEU A 21 14.61 -10.61 18.04
C LEU A 21 14.65 -10.45 16.52
N GLY A 22 15.17 -11.46 15.81
CA GLY A 22 15.19 -11.49 14.36
C GLY A 22 13.79 -11.45 13.77
N GLY A 23 12.84 -12.18 14.37
CA GLY A 23 11.44 -12.17 13.95
C GLY A 23 10.77 -10.81 14.11
N LEU A 24 10.99 -10.13 15.24
CA LEU A 24 10.51 -8.77 15.47
C LEU A 24 11.11 -7.77 14.47
N ALA A 25 12.43 -7.78 14.30
CA ALA A 25 13.11 -6.91 13.34
C ALA A 25 12.59 -7.14 11.90
N GLY A 26 12.47 -8.40 11.50
CA GLY A 26 11.92 -8.77 10.19
C GLY A 26 10.44 -8.38 10.02
N ALA A 27 9.64 -8.44 11.08
CA ALA A 27 8.24 -8.00 11.05
C ALA A 27 8.13 -6.49 10.82
N LEU A 28 8.94 -5.70 11.52
CA LEU A 28 8.96 -4.24 11.39
C LEU A 28 9.41 -3.82 10.00
N LEU A 29 10.54 -4.34 9.51
CA LEU A 29 11.04 -4.02 8.18
C LEU A 29 10.07 -4.46 7.08
N GLY A 30 9.52 -5.68 7.19
CA GLY A 30 8.54 -6.19 6.24
C GLY A 30 7.22 -5.41 6.26
N GLY A 31 6.79 -4.94 7.43
CA GLY A 31 5.62 -4.08 7.58
C GLY A 31 5.82 -2.70 6.96
N LEU A 32 6.99 -2.09 7.15
CA LEU A 32 7.32 -0.78 6.57
C LEU A 32 7.38 -0.84 5.03
N MET A 33 8.09 -1.81 4.47
CA MET A 33 8.15 -2.00 3.01
C MET A 33 6.78 -2.38 2.41
N GLY A 34 6.01 -3.20 3.11
CA GLY A 34 4.65 -3.53 2.69
C GLY A 34 3.72 -2.31 2.72
N GLY A 35 3.87 -1.45 3.73
CA GLY A 35 3.13 -0.20 3.86
C GLY A 35 3.42 0.76 2.71
N THR A 36 4.69 0.98 2.37
CA THR A 36 5.09 1.86 1.25
C THR A 36 4.68 1.32 -0.11
N ALA A 37 4.81 0.00 -0.33
CA ALA A 37 4.30 -0.62 -1.56
C ALA A 37 2.76 -0.46 -1.66
N GLY A 38 2.07 -0.56 -0.52
CA GLY A 38 0.62 -0.36 -0.43
C GLY A 38 0.17 1.04 -0.81
N THR A 39 0.95 2.09 -0.53
CA THR A 39 0.57 3.47 -0.91
C THR A 39 0.60 3.69 -2.41
N VAL A 40 1.61 3.18 -3.11
CA VAL A 40 1.71 3.30 -4.58
C VAL A 40 0.57 2.54 -5.26
N VAL A 41 0.29 1.32 -4.80
CA VAL A 41 -0.84 0.53 -5.31
C VAL A 41 -2.16 1.21 -4.99
N GLY A 42 -2.32 1.75 -3.78
CA GLY A 42 -3.50 2.52 -3.37
C GLY A 42 -3.73 3.76 -4.23
N ALA A 43 -2.66 4.51 -4.54
CA ALA A 43 -2.73 5.67 -5.43
C ALA A 43 -3.19 5.28 -6.84
N ARG A 44 -2.64 4.20 -7.42
CA ARG A 44 -3.08 3.68 -8.73
C ARG A 44 -4.53 3.25 -8.73
N VAL A 45 -4.97 2.55 -7.68
CA VAL A 45 -6.38 2.15 -7.54
C VAL A 45 -7.27 3.37 -7.39
N GLY A 46 -6.85 4.36 -6.60
CA GLY A 46 -7.52 5.65 -6.45
C GLY A 46 -7.68 6.39 -7.79
N GLU A 47 -6.62 6.45 -8.60
CA GLU A 47 -6.61 7.08 -9.93
C GLU A 47 -7.60 6.40 -10.91
N VAL A 48 -7.80 5.09 -10.78
CA VAL A 48 -8.78 4.35 -11.59
C VAL A 48 -10.20 4.59 -11.09
N VAL A 49 -10.41 4.51 -9.77
CA VAL A 49 -11.72 4.76 -9.16
C VAL A 49 -12.18 6.18 -9.43
N ASP A 50 -11.29 7.15 -9.28
CA ASP A 50 -11.58 8.55 -9.54
C ASP A 50 -12.02 8.76 -11.00
N ARG A 51 -11.25 8.27 -11.98
CA ARG A 51 -11.60 8.40 -13.41
C ARG A 51 -12.88 7.66 -13.81
N GLN A 52 -13.08 6.45 -13.31
CA GLN A 52 -14.16 5.58 -13.80
C GLN A 52 -15.47 5.75 -13.02
N VAL A 53 -15.40 6.19 -11.76
CA VAL A 53 -16.56 6.25 -10.86
C VAL A 53 -16.90 7.69 -10.51
N LEU A 54 -15.92 8.52 -10.14
CA LEU A 54 -16.16 9.89 -9.66
C LEU A 54 -16.21 10.91 -10.80
N ASN A 55 -15.33 10.83 -11.79
CA ASN A 55 -15.33 11.72 -12.96
C ASN A 55 -16.45 11.43 -13.99
N ASN A 56 -17.36 10.50 -13.68
CA ASN A 56 -18.60 10.28 -14.44
C ASN A 56 -19.75 11.18 -13.94
N HIS A 57 -19.44 12.40 -13.51
CA HIS A 57 -20.45 13.38 -13.11
C HIS A 57 -21.00 14.09 -14.35
N ARG A 58 -22.17 13.62 -14.80
CA ARG A 58 -22.97 14.22 -15.87
C ARG A 58 -24.25 14.82 -15.31
N CYS A 59 -24.54 16.07 -15.65
CA CYS A 59 -25.86 16.64 -15.39
C CYS A 59 -26.91 15.87 -16.22
N LEU A 60 -27.88 15.22 -15.55
CA LEU A 60 -28.93 14.47 -16.22
C LEU A 60 -29.97 15.37 -16.92
N SER A 61 -30.00 16.66 -16.58
CA SER A 61 -30.92 17.65 -17.17
C SER A 61 -30.39 18.24 -18.48
N CYS A 62 -29.11 18.64 -18.52
CA CYS A 62 -28.51 19.30 -19.69
C CYS A 62 -27.43 18.48 -20.41
N GLY A 63 -27.00 17.34 -19.85
CA GLY A 63 -25.99 16.48 -20.46
C GLY A 63 -24.54 16.94 -20.31
N TYR A 64 -24.29 18.07 -19.65
CA TYR A 64 -22.94 18.59 -19.40
C TYR A 64 -22.14 17.65 -18.47
N GLN A 65 -20.91 17.33 -18.85
CA GLN A 65 -19.97 16.53 -18.06
C GLN A 65 -19.03 17.46 -17.31
N PHE A 66 -18.93 17.27 -16.00
CA PHE A 66 -18.00 18.02 -15.16
C PHE A 66 -16.71 17.20 -15.05
N SER A 67 -15.59 17.82 -15.41
CA SER A 67 -14.24 17.25 -15.27
C SER A 67 -13.44 18.23 -14.43
N VAL A 68 -12.71 17.74 -13.43
CA VAL A 68 -11.66 18.52 -12.76
C VAL A 68 -10.33 18.01 -13.28
N ASP A 69 -9.61 18.85 -14.02
CA ASP A 69 -8.21 18.58 -14.38
C ASP A 69 -7.37 18.79 -13.11
N GLU A 70 -6.85 17.71 -12.52
CA GLU A 70 -5.88 17.82 -11.42
C GLU A 70 -4.56 18.37 -11.97
N GLU A 71 -4.34 19.67 -11.80
CA GLU A 71 -3.05 20.33 -12.02
C GLU A 71 -2.09 19.93 -10.89
N ASP A 72 -1.18 18.99 -11.19
CA ASP A 72 -0.01 18.60 -10.40
C ASP A 72 0.86 19.85 -10.07
N VAL A 73 1.00 20.19 -8.79
CA VAL A 73 1.97 21.18 -8.25
C VAL A 73 3.06 20.48 -7.47
#